data_AF-A0A935MZ41-F1
#
_entry.id   AF-A0A935MZ41-F1
#
_cell.length_a   1.000
_cell.length_b   1.000
_cell.length_c   1.000
_cell.angle_alpha   90.00
_cell.angle_beta   90.00
_cell.angle_gamma   90.00
#
_symmetry.space_group_name_H-M   'P 1'
#
loop_
_entity.id
_entity.type
_entity.pdbx_description
1 polymer ?
#
loop_
_entity_poly.entity_id
_entity_poly.type
_entity_poly.pdbx_seq_one_letter_code
_entity_poly.pdbx_strand_id
1 'polypeptide(L)'
;MSIKTLAQDYVVKQIKIEDGLSQSTIFASLQDSKGYMWFATRSGLNRYDGYKFLVYFNDPKDSTSLSDDGTNSLFESKDGSLWIGTIYGNINRFNRKTETFTYKNISSLIKSIPDQADDFLITLFPFQEIKALQLLLLKKIKMVTYGSAPGVKELFRLTKTLKQ
;
A
#
# COMPACT_ATOMS: atom_id res chain seq x y z
N MET A 1 33.96 38.39 15.95
CA MET A 1 34.29 37.03 15.47
C MET A 1 32.96 36.38 15.09
N SER A 2 32.63 36.31 13.79
CA SER A 2 31.31 35.85 13.31
C SER A 2 31.40 34.38 12.93
N ILE A 3 30.63 33.52 13.59
CA ILE A 3 30.54 32.10 13.26
C ILE A 3 29.71 32.01 11.97
N LYS A 4 30.36 31.67 10.85
CA LYS A 4 29.65 31.31 9.61
C LYS A 4 29.12 29.88 9.78
N THR A 5 27.82 29.74 9.89
CA THR A 5 27.15 28.44 9.83
C THR A 5 27.27 27.90 8.40
N LEU A 6 27.92 26.75 8.24
CA LEU A 6 27.99 25.99 6.98
C LEU A 6 26.71 25.17 6.85
N ALA A 7 25.58 25.80 6.52
CA ALA A 7 24.41 25.05 6.08
C ALA A 7 24.57 24.71 4.59
N GLN A 8 24.43 23.43 4.24
CA GLN A 8 24.39 22.98 2.85
C GLN A 8 23.10 23.50 2.21
N ASP A 9 23.21 24.25 1.11
CA ASP A 9 22.04 24.63 0.32
C ASP A 9 21.48 23.41 -0.40
N TYR A 10 20.25 23.01 -0.06
CA TYR A 10 19.55 21.93 -0.74
C TYR A 10 18.61 22.53 -1.80
N VAL A 11 18.85 22.18 -3.06
CA VAL A 11 17.91 22.49 -4.14
C VAL A 11 16.84 21.39 -4.17
N VAL A 12 15.62 21.74 -3.79
CA VAL A 12 14.47 20.83 -3.83
C VAL A 12 13.77 20.99 -5.18
N LYS A 13 13.78 19.92 -5.98
CA LYS A 13 12.95 19.84 -7.19
C LYS A 13 11.52 19.48 -6.77
N GLN A 14 10.56 20.33 -7.11
CA GLN A 14 9.15 20.02 -6.96
C GLN A 14 8.65 19.23 -8.17
N ILE A 15 7.81 18.24 -7.90
CA ILE A 15 7.06 17.49 -8.91
C ILE A 15 5.58 17.65 -8.58
N LYS A 16 4.80 18.07 -9.56
CA LYS A 16 3.42 18.51 -9.41
C LYS A 16 2.48 17.77 -10.36
N ILE A 17 1.20 18.09 -10.27
CA ILE A 17 0.16 17.58 -11.17
C ILE A 17 0.47 17.92 -12.63
N GLU A 18 1.00 19.12 -12.89
CA GLU A 18 1.43 19.57 -14.23
C GLU A 18 2.55 18.72 -14.83
N ASP A 19 3.33 18.01 -14.01
CA ASP A 19 4.38 17.09 -14.46
C ASP A 19 3.84 15.67 -14.75
N GLY A 20 2.54 15.42 -14.53
CA GLY A 20 1.87 14.14 -14.79
C GLY A 20 1.44 13.36 -13.55
N LEU A 21 1.66 13.88 -12.33
CA LEU A 21 1.13 13.28 -11.11
C LEU A 21 -0.40 13.38 -11.09
N SER A 22 -1.10 12.27 -10.84
CA SER A 22 -2.57 12.26 -10.89
C SER A 22 -3.25 13.10 -9.80
N GLN A 23 -2.65 13.15 -8.61
CA GLN A 23 -3.24 13.79 -7.44
C GLN A 23 -2.16 14.20 -6.43
N SER A 24 -2.34 15.36 -5.77
CA SER A 24 -1.32 15.98 -4.91
C SER A 24 -1.16 15.36 -3.51
N THR A 25 -2.14 14.59 -3.04
CA THR A 25 -2.13 13.91 -1.74
C THR A 25 -1.54 12.52 -1.89
N ILE A 26 -0.24 12.41 -1.59
CA ILE A 26 0.49 11.15 -1.58
C ILE A 26 0.35 10.50 -0.20
N PHE A 27 -0.23 9.30 -0.15
CA PHE A 27 -0.36 8.51 1.09
C PHE A 27 0.84 7.61 1.33
N ALA A 28 1.46 7.09 0.27
CA ALA A 28 2.64 6.25 0.36
C ALA A 28 3.52 6.44 -0.87
N SER A 29 4.82 6.27 -0.68
CA SER A 29 5.78 6.16 -1.77
C SER A 29 6.68 4.94 -1.58
N LEU A 30 7.18 4.39 -2.68
CA LEU A 30 8.07 3.23 -2.70
C LEU A 30 8.98 3.32 -3.93
N GLN A 31 10.28 3.15 -3.77
CA GLN A 31 11.15 2.80 -4.89
C GLN A 31 11.16 1.29 -5.03
N ASP A 32 10.89 0.78 -6.22
CA ASP A 32 10.96 -0.65 -6.47
C ASP A 32 12.36 -1.14 -6.86
N SER A 33 12.55 -2.46 -6.87
CA SER A 33 13.82 -3.12 -7.23
C SER A 33 14.28 -2.88 -8.67
N LYS A 34 13.44 -2.27 -9.53
CA LYS A 34 13.79 -1.85 -10.89
C LYS A 34 14.14 -0.36 -10.96
N GLY A 35 14.04 0.37 -9.85
CA GLY A 35 14.36 1.78 -9.74
C GLY A 35 13.19 2.72 -10.01
N TYR A 36 12.00 2.20 -10.33
CA TYR A 36 10.81 3.03 -10.51
C TYR A 36 10.33 3.57 -9.16
N MET A 37 9.92 4.83 -9.14
CA MET A 37 9.26 5.43 -7.99
C MET A 37 7.75 5.25 -8.12
N TRP A 38 7.11 4.75 -7.08
CA TRP A 38 5.68 4.54 -7.01
C TRP A 38 5.07 5.47 -5.97
N PHE A 39 3.91 6.05 -6.29
CA PHE A 39 3.17 6.94 -5.40
C PHE A 39 1.70 6.52 -5.35
N ALA A 40 1.26 6.12 -4.17
CA ALA A 40 -0.13 5.86 -3.86
C ALA A 40 -0.81 7.18 -3.48
N THR A 41 -1.90 7.51 -4.16
CA THR A 41 -2.57 8.81 -4.01
C THR A 41 -4.06 8.63 -3.76
N ARG A 42 -4.75 9.74 -3.45
CA ARG A 42 -6.20 9.72 -3.30
C ARG A 42 -6.95 9.35 -4.57
N SER A 43 -6.34 9.52 -5.75
CA SER A 43 -6.93 9.14 -7.03
C SER A 43 -5.83 8.78 -8.02
N GLY A 44 -5.69 7.48 -8.28
CA GLY A 44 -4.68 6.89 -9.16
C GLY A 44 -3.45 6.38 -8.42
N LEU A 45 -2.85 5.33 -8.99
CA LEU A 45 -1.52 4.85 -8.64
C LEU A 45 -0.52 5.39 -9.67
N ASN A 46 0.54 6.04 -9.20
CA ASN A 46 1.51 6.68 -10.09
C ASN A 46 2.82 5.90 -10.10
N ARG A 47 3.37 5.62 -11.28
CA ARG A 47 4.73 5.12 -11.49
C ARG A 47 5.55 6.18 -12.21
N TYR A 48 6.71 6.52 -11.67
CA TYR A 48 7.63 7.49 -12.22
C TYR A 48 8.97 6.82 -12.57
N ASP A 49 9.43 7.04 -13.79
CA ASP A 49 10.67 6.45 -14.33
C ASP A 49 11.89 7.37 -14.23
N GLY A 50 11.74 8.54 -13.61
CA GLY A 50 12.77 9.58 -13.59
C GLY A 50 12.50 10.72 -14.57
N TYR A 51 11.64 10.50 -15.57
CA TYR A 51 11.31 11.45 -16.62
C TYR A 51 9.81 11.72 -16.74
N LYS A 52 8.97 10.68 -16.66
CA LYS A 52 7.52 10.76 -16.85
C LYS A 52 6.75 9.91 -15.85
N PHE A 53 5.49 10.30 -15.65
CA PHE A 53 4.52 9.50 -14.92
C PHE A 53 3.71 8.60 -15.85
N LEU A 54 3.44 7.39 -15.37
CA LEU A 54 2.38 6.53 -15.83
C LEU A 54 1.37 6.36 -14.69
N VAL A 55 0.10 6.57 -14.97
CA VAL A 55 -0.97 6.53 -13.98
C VAL A 55 -1.88 5.34 -14.26
N TYR A 56 -2.16 4.56 -13.21
CA TYR A 56 -3.12 3.46 -13.25
C TYR A 56 -4.39 3.85 -12.49
N PHE A 57 -5.53 3.67 -13.14
CA PHE A 57 -6.87 3.91 -12.60
C PHE A 57 -7.68 2.61 -12.63
N ASN A 58 -8.81 2.63 -11.91
CA ASN A 58 -9.86 1.64 -12.07
C ASN A 58 -10.60 1.87 -13.40
N ASP A 59 -10.78 0.79 -14.15
CA ASP A 59 -11.73 0.73 -15.25
C ASP A 59 -12.76 -0.37 -14.92
N PRO A 60 -14.02 0.00 -14.66
CA PRO A 60 -15.09 -0.96 -14.37
C PRO A 60 -15.34 -2.00 -15.47
N LYS A 61 -14.85 -1.75 -16.70
CA LYS A 61 -14.97 -2.66 -17.84
C LYS A 61 -13.76 -3.58 -18.00
N ASP A 62 -12.67 -3.33 -17.29
CA ASP A 62 -11.44 -4.12 -17.33
C ASP A 62 -11.13 -4.70 -15.94
N SER A 63 -11.36 -5.99 -15.78
CA SER A 63 -11.07 -6.72 -14.53
C SER A 63 -9.58 -6.84 -14.20
N THR A 64 -8.71 -6.45 -15.15
CA THR A 64 -7.26 -6.42 -14.99
C THR A 64 -6.74 -5.02 -14.64
N SER A 65 -7.63 -4.04 -14.51
CA SER A 65 -7.32 -2.69 -14.00
C SER A 65 -7.24 -2.66 -12.47
N LEU A 66 -6.84 -1.52 -11.92
CA LEU A 66 -6.78 -1.31 -10.48
C LEU A 66 -8.20 -1.44 -9.89
N SER A 67 -8.36 -2.06 -8.72
CA SER A 67 -9.71 -2.25 -8.15
C SER A 67 -10.40 -0.99 -7.63
N ASP A 68 -9.64 0.08 -7.36
CA ASP A 68 -10.14 1.37 -6.90
C ASP A 68 -9.07 2.44 -7.10
N ASP A 69 -9.46 3.66 -7.45
CA ASP A 69 -8.54 4.77 -7.68
C ASP A 69 -7.82 5.23 -6.39
N GLY A 70 -8.47 5.12 -5.24
CA GLY A 70 -7.93 5.54 -3.97
C GLY A 70 -6.94 4.51 -3.44
N THR A 71 -5.64 4.78 -3.59
CA THR A 71 -4.56 3.91 -3.12
C THR A 71 -3.87 4.51 -1.89
N ASN A 72 -3.56 3.68 -0.88
CA ASN A 72 -3.02 4.20 0.39
C ASN A 72 -1.74 3.51 0.87
N SER A 73 -1.31 2.45 0.21
CA SER A 73 -0.19 1.64 0.68
C SER A 73 0.47 0.87 -0.45
N LEU A 74 1.79 0.73 -0.34
CA LEU A 74 2.64 0.07 -1.33
C LEU A 74 3.61 -0.87 -0.60
N PHE A 75 3.86 -2.03 -1.21
CA PHE A 75 4.83 -2.99 -0.73
C PHE A 75 5.38 -3.82 -1.88
N GLU A 76 6.69 -3.94 -1.98
CA GLU A 76 7.33 -4.91 -2.87
C GLU A 76 7.78 -6.13 -2.06
N SER A 77 7.29 -7.30 -2.45
CA SER A 77 7.72 -8.59 -1.90
C SER A 77 9.11 -8.95 -2.40
N LYS A 78 9.78 -9.88 -1.70
CA LYS A 78 11.13 -10.36 -2.07
C LYS A 78 11.21 -11.00 -3.46
N ASP A 79 10.10 -11.53 -3.97
CA ASP A 79 9.96 -12.09 -5.31
C ASP A 79 9.79 -11.01 -6.40
N GLY A 80 9.80 -9.72 -6.02
CA GLY A 80 9.58 -8.58 -6.91
C GLY A 80 8.10 -8.29 -7.22
N SER A 81 7.16 -8.96 -6.53
CA SER A 81 5.73 -8.66 -6.67
C SER A 81 5.41 -7.33 -5.99
N LEU A 82 4.75 -6.42 -6.71
CA LEU A 82 4.27 -5.16 -6.13
C LEU A 82 2.82 -5.30 -5.67
N TRP A 83 2.57 -4.94 -4.43
CA TRP A 83 1.27 -5.00 -3.75
C TRP A 83 0.80 -3.60 -3.40
N ILE A 84 -0.49 -3.34 -3.65
CA ILE A 84 -1.11 -2.03 -3.51
C ILE A 84 -2.40 -2.18 -2.70
N GLY A 85 -2.46 -1.54 -1.54
CA GLY A 85 -3.71 -1.43 -0.79
C GLY A 85 -4.51 -0.21 -1.22
N THR A 86 -5.82 -0.39 -1.32
CA THR A 86 -6.78 0.68 -1.59
C THR A 86 -7.42 1.19 -0.31
N ILE A 87 -7.97 2.40 -0.36
CA ILE A 87 -8.67 3.04 0.75
C ILE A 87 -9.86 2.17 1.21
N TYR A 88 -10.59 1.56 0.27
CA TYR A 88 -11.73 0.69 0.56
C TYR A 88 -11.36 -0.76 0.89
N GLY A 89 -10.07 -1.07 1.04
CA GLY A 89 -9.61 -2.33 1.63
C GLY A 89 -9.42 -3.49 0.67
N ASN A 90 -9.43 -3.27 -0.65
CA ASN A 90 -8.92 -4.24 -1.62
C ASN A 90 -7.38 -4.23 -1.61
N ILE A 91 -6.78 -5.41 -1.78
CA ILE A 91 -5.35 -5.58 -2.06
C ILE A 91 -5.22 -5.93 -3.54
N ASN A 92 -4.45 -5.14 -4.27
CA ASN A 92 -4.09 -5.38 -5.65
C ASN A 92 -2.66 -5.91 -5.71
N ARG A 93 -2.43 -6.88 -6.59
CA ARG A 93 -1.10 -7.36 -6.97
C ARG A 93 -0.85 -6.96 -8.41
N PHE A 94 0.23 -6.22 -8.63
CA PHE A 94 0.65 -5.78 -9.95
C PHE A 94 1.57 -6.80 -10.60
N ASN A 95 1.18 -7.27 -11.80
CA ASN A 95 2.00 -8.12 -12.63
C ASN A 95 2.81 -7.25 -13.60
N ARG A 96 4.12 -7.15 -13.34
CA ARG A 96 5.05 -6.34 -14.13
C ARG A 96 5.21 -6.79 -15.59
N LYS A 97 4.99 -8.08 -15.90
CA LYS A 97 5.18 -8.60 -17.26
C LYS A 97 4.05 -8.18 -18.18
N THR A 98 2.83 -8.16 -17.65
CA THR A 98 1.61 -7.84 -18.39
C THR A 98 1.10 -6.43 -18.13
N GLU A 99 1.69 -5.73 -17.15
CA GLU A 99 1.21 -4.45 -16.61
C GLU A 99 -0.25 -4.46 -16.17
N THR A 100 -0.69 -5.58 -15.59
CA THR A 100 -2.07 -5.77 -15.12
C THR A 100 -2.15 -6.00 -13.62
N PHE A 101 -3.35 -5.83 -13.07
CA PHE A 101 -3.66 -6.04 -11.67
C PHE A 101 -4.55 -7.28 -11.48
N THR A 102 -4.34 -7.97 -10.38
CA THR A 102 -5.33 -8.86 -9.79
C THR A 102 -5.63 -8.38 -8.39
N TYR A 103 -6.85 -8.55 -7.90
CA TYR A 103 -7.20 -8.06 -6.57
C TYR A 103 -8.03 -9.03 -5.76
N LYS A 104 -7.89 -8.93 -4.44
CA LYS A 104 -8.71 -9.64 -3.46
C LYS A 104 -9.28 -8.63 -2.47
N ASN A 105 -10.56 -8.80 -2.17
CA ASN A 105 -11.21 -8.00 -1.14
C ASN A 105 -10.87 -8.61 0.24
N ILE A 106 -10.23 -7.81 1.11
CA ILE A 106 -9.88 -8.31 2.46
C ILE A 106 -11.14 -8.53 3.29
N SER A 107 -12.18 -7.73 3.13
CA SER A 107 -13.40 -7.86 3.93
C SER A 107 -14.14 -9.16 3.64
N SER A 108 -14.17 -9.61 2.37
CA SER A 108 -14.72 -10.93 2.03
C SER A 108 -13.85 -12.05 2.58
N LEU A 109 -12.53 -11.87 2.57
CA LEU A 109 -11.60 -12.82 3.15
C LEU A 109 -11.80 -12.93 4.68
N ILE A 110 -11.90 -11.81 5.40
CA ILE A 110 -12.13 -11.79 6.85
C ILE A 110 -13.51 -12.38 7.19
N LYS A 111 -14.56 -12.06 6.43
CA LYS A 111 -15.91 -12.64 6.64
C LYS A 111 -15.97 -14.15 6.39
N SER A 112 -15.05 -14.67 5.58
CA SER A 112 -14.96 -16.12 5.32
C SER A 112 -14.19 -16.87 6.42
N ILE A 113 -13.59 -16.16 7.37
CA ILE A 113 -12.92 -16.75 8.54
C ILE A 113 -14.01 -17.08 9.57
N PRO A 114 -14.20 -18.35 9.97
CA PRO A 114 -15.07 -18.70 11.09
C PRO A 114 -14.56 -18.04 12.38
N ASP A 115 -15.46 -17.58 13.26
CA ASP A 115 -15.15 -16.83 14.50
C ASP A 115 -14.17 -17.51 15.48
N GLN A 116 -13.69 -18.73 15.20
CA GLN A 116 -12.78 -19.53 16.04
C GLN A 116 -11.46 -19.88 15.34
N ALA A 117 -11.18 -19.33 14.16
CA ALA A 117 -10.07 -19.75 13.31
C ALA A 117 -8.78 -18.93 13.52
N ASP A 118 -8.27 -18.89 14.76
CA ASP A 118 -7.00 -18.23 15.06
C ASP A 118 -5.80 -18.94 14.40
N ASP A 119 -5.87 -20.27 14.20
CA ASP A 119 -4.80 -21.08 13.57
C ASP A 119 -4.90 -21.19 12.04
N PHE A 120 -6.03 -20.82 11.43
CA PHE A 120 -6.31 -21.12 10.01
C PHE A 120 -5.67 -20.12 9.04
N LEU A 121 -5.23 -18.96 9.53
CA LEU A 121 -4.58 -17.90 8.76
C LEU A 121 -3.22 -18.33 8.17
N ILE A 122 -2.55 -19.31 8.79
CA ILE A 122 -1.24 -19.81 8.35
C ILE A 122 -1.38 -20.76 7.14
N THR A 123 -2.55 -21.39 6.96
CA THR A 123 -2.77 -22.42 5.95
C THR A 123 -3.26 -21.85 4.61
N LEU A 124 -4.05 -20.77 4.64
CA LEU A 124 -4.64 -20.16 3.43
C LEU A 124 -3.69 -19.21 2.69
N PHE A 125 -2.61 -18.78 3.34
CA PHE A 125 -1.63 -17.86 2.78
C PHE A 125 -0.23 -18.47 2.89
N PRO A 126 0.45 -18.79 1.78
CA PRO A 126 1.86 -19.16 1.87
C PRO A 126 2.62 -18.04 2.57
N PHE A 127 3.58 -18.43 3.43
CA PHE A 127 4.30 -17.58 4.40
C PHE A 127 4.90 -16.26 3.85
N GLN A 128 4.98 -16.11 2.52
CA GLN A 128 5.40 -14.89 1.83
C GLN A 128 4.29 -13.84 1.67
N GLU A 129 3.02 -14.22 1.54
CA GLU A 129 1.87 -13.29 1.46
C GLU A 129 1.47 -12.75 2.84
N ILE A 130 1.69 -13.56 3.89
CA ILE A 130 1.40 -13.18 5.28
C ILE A 130 2.20 -11.95 5.70
N LYS A 131 3.45 -11.78 5.27
CA LYS A 131 4.24 -10.58 5.65
C LYS A 131 3.69 -9.29 5.07
N ALA A 132 3.12 -9.32 3.87
CA ALA A 132 2.48 -8.14 3.26
C ALA A 132 1.20 -7.77 4.00
N LEU A 133 0.34 -8.76 4.29
CA LEU A 133 -0.88 -8.60 5.09
C LEU A 133 -0.57 -8.18 6.53
N GLN A 134 0.43 -8.77 7.16
CA GLN A 134 0.87 -8.46 8.52
C GLN A 134 1.50 -7.07 8.59
N LEU A 135 2.29 -6.64 7.59
CA LEU A 135 2.82 -5.28 7.51
C LEU A 135 1.70 -4.25 7.24
N LEU A 136 0.68 -4.61 6.44
CA LEU A 136 -0.49 -3.78 6.16
C LEU A 136 -1.39 -3.64 7.41
N LEU A 137 -1.59 -4.72 8.16
CA LEU A 137 -2.29 -4.75 9.45
C LEU A 137 -1.51 -3.98 10.52
N LEU A 138 -0.19 -4.18 10.63
CA LEU A 138 0.68 -3.46 11.57
C LEU A 138 0.74 -1.95 11.28
N LYS A 139 0.76 -1.54 10.01
CA LYS A 139 0.70 -0.12 9.62
C LYS A 139 -0.70 0.47 9.86
N LYS A 140 -1.79 -0.30 9.67
CA LYS A 140 -3.14 0.13 10.07
C LYS A 140 -3.25 0.33 11.59
N ILE A 141 -2.67 -0.53 12.42
CA ILE A 141 -2.70 -0.37 13.89
C ILE A 141 -2.01 0.94 14.34
N LYS A 142 -0.97 1.40 13.61
CA LYS A 142 -0.34 2.73 13.86
C LYS A 142 -1.13 3.92 13.29
N MET A 143 -2.00 3.74 12.29
CA MET A 143 -2.87 4.82 11.74
C MET A 143 -4.27 4.86 12.35
N VAL A 144 -4.74 3.80 13.01
CA VAL A 144 -6.09 3.70 13.60
C VAL A 144 -6.21 4.41 14.96
N THR A 145 -5.14 5.00 15.51
CA THR A 145 -5.24 5.88 16.70
C THR A 145 -5.65 7.31 16.32
N TYR A 146 -6.73 7.48 15.55
CA TYR A 146 -7.52 8.71 15.44
C TYR A 146 -8.96 8.33 15.05
N GLY A 147 -9.67 7.61 15.92
CA GLY A 147 -11.08 7.30 15.67
C GLY A 147 -11.59 6.12 16.46
N SER A 148 -12.41 6.41 17.47
CA SER A 148 -13.12 5.44 18.31
C SER A 148 -14.13 4.63 17.49
N ALA A 149 -13.71 3.50 16.93
CA ALA A 149 -14.61 2.48 16.39
C ALA A 149 -14.62 1.24 17.30
N PRO A 150 -15.80 0.67 17.66
CA PRO A 150 -15.91 -0.44 18.62
C PRO A 150 -15.15 -1.73 18.26
N GLY A 151 -14.83 -1.96 16.98
CA GLY A 151 -14.13 -3.16 16.50
C GLY A 151 -12.61 -3.20 16.78
N VAL A 152 -12.04 -2.15 17.37
CA VAL A 152 -10.58 -2.07 17.64
C VAL A 152 -10.16 -2.97 18.82
N LYS A 153 -11.08 -3.32 19.73
CA LYS A 153 -10.76 -4.13 20.92
C LYS A 153 -10.42 -5.59 20.59
N GLU A 154 -10.98 -6.14 19.51
CA GLU A 154 -10.76 -7.53 19.09
C GLU A 154 -9.36 -7.74 18.47
N LEU A 155 -8.92 -6.76 17.67
CA LEU A 155 -7.61 -6.77 17.01
C LEU A 155 -6.43 -6.70 17.99
N PHE A 156 -6.59 -6.01 19.13
CA PHE A 156 -5.58 -5.97 20.19
C PHE A 156 -5.40 -7.34 20.87
N ARG A 157 -6.45 -8.15 20.95
CA ARG A 157 -6.38 -9.49 21.55
C ARG A 157 -5.54 -10.45 20.70
N LEU A 158 -5.71 -10.42 19.38
CA LEU A 158 -4.97 -11.26 18.44
C LEU A 158 -3.46 -10.95 18.39
N THR A 159 -3.07 -9.67 18.50
CA THR A 159 -1.64 -9.29 18.51
C THR A 159 -0.90 -9.67 19.79
N LYS A 160 -1.62 -9.89 20.91
CA LYS A 160 -1.03 -10.29 22.19
C LYS A 160 -0.76 -11.79 22.26
N THR A 161 -1.57 -12.60 21.56
CA THR A 161 -1.41 -14.06 21.46
C THR A 161 -0.24 -14.46 20.55
N LEU A 162 0.04 -13.70 19.49
CA LEU A 162 1.16 -13.97 18.56
C LEU A 162 2.56 -13.58 19.08
N LYS A 163 2.66 -13.07 20.32
CA LYS A 163 3.94 -12.70 20.96
C LYS A 163 4.36 -13.63 22.11
N GLN A 164 3.62 -14.71 22.35
CA GLN A 164 4.04 -15.82 23.21
C GLN A 164 4.35 -17.03 22.32
#